data_AF-A0A0V8JGC6-F1
#
_entry.id   AF-A0A0V8JGC6-F1
#
_cell.length_a   1.000
_cell.length_b   1.000
_cell.length_c   1.000
_cell.angle_alpha   90.00
_cell.angle_beta   90.00
_cell.angle_gamma   90.00
#
_symmetry.space_group_name_H-M   'P 1'
#
loop_
_entity.id
_entity.type
_entity.pdbx_description
1 polymer ?
#
loop_
_entity_poly.entity_id
_entity_poly.type
_entity_poly.pdbx_seq_one_letter_code
_entity_poly.pdbx_strand_id
1 'polypeptide(L)' 'MDVTLPLGIGSSYLMDSANWMILYGSNVVKLSGNKAVMIGYGTAQVQAFKSNGSVLGVYTFVVNR' A
#
# COMPACT_ATOMS: atom_id res chain seq x y z
N MET A 1 -10.94 -7.39 -4.68
CA MET A 1 -11.55 -6.17 -4.11
C MET A 1 -10.52 -5.08 -4.24
N ASP A 2 -10.93 -3.95 -4.81
CA ASP A 2 -10.04 -2.81 -5.04
C ASP A 2 -10.39 -1.70 -4.06
N VAL A 3 -9.43 -1.27 -3.25
CA VAL A 3 -9.61 -0.29 -2.18
C VAL A 3 -8.79 0.95 -2.51
N THR A 4 -9.39 2.14 -2.40
CA THR A 4 -8.69 3.41 -2.58
C THR A 4 -8.54 4.12 -1.23
N LEU A 5 -7.32 4.52 -0.90
CA LEU A 5 -6.96 5.11 0.39
C LEU A 5 -6.34 6.49 0.17
N PRO A 6 -7.08 7.58 0.46
CA PRO A 6 -6.52 8.92 0.49
C PRO A 6 -5.72 9.12 1.79
N LEU A 7 -4.42 9.37 1.66
CA LEU A 7 -3.51 9.48 2.80
C LEU A 7 -2.56 10.67 2.65
N GLY A 8 -2.07 11.19 3.77
CA GLY A 8 -1.04 12.24 3.79
C GLY A 8 0.37 11.67 3.75
N ILE A 9 1.35 12.48 3.30
CA ILE A 9 2.76 12.09 3.37
C ILE A 9 3.19 11.84 4.83
N GLY A 10 4.02 10.83 5.06
CA GLY A 10 4.46 10.42 6.41
C GLY A 10 3.45 9.54 7.15
N SER A 11 2.21 9.41 6.67
CA SER A 11 1.25 8.46 7.22
C SER A 11 1.59 7.02 6.85
N SER A 12 0.98 6.07 7.56
CA SER A 12 1.16 4.65 7.29
C SER A 12 -0.15 3.88 7.38
N TYR A 13 -0.27 2.85 6.56
CA TYR A 13 -1.38 1.92 6.57
C TYR A 13 -0.89 0.53 7.01
N LEU A 14 -1.50 0.00 8.07
CA LEU A 14 -1.21 -1.31 8.64
C LEU A 14 -2.31 -2.29 8.25
N MET A 15 -1.92 -3.50 7.84
CA MET A 15 -2.86 -4.59 7.63
C MET A 15 -2.31 -5.86 8.26
N ASP A 16 -3.04 -6.42 9.22
CA ASP A 16 -2.58 -7.60 9.94
C ASP A 16 -2.52 -8.82 9.03
N SER A 17 -1.45 -9.61 9.21
CA SER A 17 -1.18 -10.84 8.47
C SER A 17 -1.15 -10.70 6.94
N ALA A 18 -0.90 -9.49 6.43
CA ALA A 18 -0.75 -9.22 5.01
C ALA A 18 0.72 -9.00 4.61
N ASN A 19 1.11 -9.57 3.48
CA ASN A 19 2.31 -9.21 2.75
C ASN A 19 1.94 -8.28 1.59
N TRP A 20 2.82 -7.36 1.26
CA TRP A 20 2.59 -6.34 0.25
C TRP A 20 3.54 -6.49 -0.93
N MET A 21 3.05 -6.19 -2.13
CA MET A 21 3.85 -6.07 -3.34
C MET A 21 3.47 -4.80 -4.08
N ILE A 22 4.44 -3.93 -4.35
CA ILE A 22 4.18 -2.73 -5.15
C ILE A 22 4.01 -3.16 -6.60
N LEU A 23 2.88 -2.79 -7.20
CA LEU A 23 2.66 -2.89 -8.64
C LEU A 23 3.25 -1.67 -9.35
N TYR A 24 3.02 -0.47 -8.81
CA TYR A 24 3.69 0.77 -9.22
C TYR A 24 3.68 1.84 -8.11
N GLY A 25 4.50 2.88 -8.25
CA GLY A 25 4.56 4.00 -7.32
C GLY A 25 5.51 3.78 -6.14
N SER A 26 6.65 3.11 -6.37
CA SER A 26 7.68 2.90 -5.34
C SER A 26 8.34 4.19 -4.83
N ASN A 27 8.17 5.30 -5.56
CA ASN A 27 8.52 6.66 -5.15
C ASN A 27 7.45 7.32 -4.26
N VAL A 28 6.25 6.74 -4.16
CA VAL A 28 5.10 7.24 -3.39
C VAL A 28 4.91 6.42 -2.12
N VAL A 29 5.09 5.09 -2.19
CA VAL A 29 4.93 4.17 -1.05
C VAL A 29 6.18 3.33 -0.83
N LYS A 30 6.59 3.21 0.43
CA LYS A 30 7.58 2.25 0.91
C LYS A 30 6.88 1.15 1.70
N LEU A 31 7.20 -0.11 1.40
CA LEU A 31 6.70 -1.26 2.16
C LEU A 31 7.68 -1.64 3.27
N SER A 32 7.16 -2.04 4.43
CA SER A 32 7.92 -2.48 5.59
C SER A 32 7.13 -3.56 6.33
N GLY A 33 7.39 -4.83 6.00
CA GLY A 33 6.63 -5.96 6.55
C GLY A 33 5.16 -5.86 6.16
N ASN A 34 4.28 -5.80 7.16
CA ASN A 34 2.83 -5.67 6.99
C ASN A 34 2.32 -4.21 6.90
N LYS A 35 3.24 -3.24 6.76
CA LYS A 35 2.93 -1.81 6.73
C LYS A 35 3.33 -1.17 5.41
N ALA A 36 2.47 -0.30 4.89
CA ALA A 36 2.76 0.63 3.80
C ALA A 36 2.96 2.04 4.37
N VAL A 37 4.05 2.72 4.00
CA VAL A 37 4.39 4.07 4.47
C VAL A 37 4.40 5.02 3.27
N MET A 38 3.68 6.13 3.38
CA MET A 38 3.58 7.14 2.32
C MET A 38 4.82 8.05 2.36
N ILE A 39 5.67 7.98 1.34
CA ILE A 39 6.98 8.67 1.28
C ILE A 39 7.06 9.75 0.21
N GLY A 40 6.07 9.84 -0.68
CA GLY A 40 6.01 10.84 -1.75
C GLY A 40 4.58 11.12 -2.16
N TYR A 41 4.38 12.20 -2.92
CA TYR A 41 3.07 12.55 -3.47
C TYR A 41 2.78 11.80 -4.77
N GLY A 42 1.51 11.53 -5.02
CA GLY A 42 1.03 10.85 -6.23
C GLY A 42 0.22 9.60 -5.91
N THR A 43 0.19 8.66 -6.84
CA THR A 43 -0.57 7.42 -6.71
C THR A 43 0.36 6.21 -6.71
N ALA A 44 0.12 5.29 -5.79
CA ALA A 44 0.75 3.96 -5.79
C ALA A 44 -0.31 2.89 -5.77
N GLN A 45 -0.06 1.78 -6.46
CA GLN A 45 -0.91 0.61 -6.39
C GLN A 45 -0.11 -0.57 -5.85
N VAL A 46 -0.69 -1.24 -4.87
CA VAL A 46 -0.03 -2.26 -4.08
C VAL A 46 -0.97 -3.44 -3.96
N GLN A 47 -0.48 -4.63 -4.24
CA GLN A 47 -1.24 -5.85 -4.07
C GLN A 47 -0.97 -6.44 -2.69
N ALA A 48 -2.04 -6.83 -2.00
CA ALA A 48 -1.98 -7.48 -0.69
C ALA A 48 -2.19 -8.99 -0.84
N PHE A 49 -1.42 -9.76 -0.08
CA PHE A 49 -1.51 -11.21 -0.02
C PHE A 49 -1.58 -11.69 1.42
N LYS A 50 -2.32 -12.77 1.67
CA LYS A 50 -2.24 -13.51 2.93
C LYS A 50 -0.87 -14.19 3.05
N SER A 51 -0.50 -14.59 4.26
CA SER A 51 0.71 -15.39 4.52
C SER A 51 0.80 -16.68 3.70
N ASN A 52 -0.36 -17.27 3.34
CA ASN A 52 -0.44 -18.46 2.50
C ASN A 52 -0.37 -18.18 0.98
N GLY A 53 -0.05 -16.94 0.57
CA GLY A 53 0.07 -16.53 -0.83
C GLY A 53 -1.25 -16.21 -1.54
N SER A 54 -2.40 -16.35 -0.85
CA SER A 54 -3.69 -15.98 -1.45
C SER A 54 -3.82 -14.47 -1.61
N VAL A 55 -4.30 -14.00 -2.76
CA VAL A 55 -4.56 -12.59 -3.01
C VAL A 55 -5.68 -12.09 -2.10
N LEU A 56 -5.43 -11.00 -1.38
CA LEU A 56 -6.45 -10.27 -0.60
C LEU A 56 -7.15 -9.22 -1.47
N GLY A 57 -6.37 -8.52 -2.29
CA GLY A 57 -6.89 -7.48 -3.15
C GLY A 57 -5.82 -6.48 -3.57
N VAL A 58 -6.25 -5.44 -4.25
CA VAL A 58 -5.37 -4.36 -4.70
C VAL A 58 -5.75 -3.07 -4.00
N TYR A 59 -4.74 -2.35 -3.53
CA TYR A 59 -4.88 -1.13 -2.75
C TYR A 59 -4.22 0.01 -3.51
N THR A 60 -5.00 1.05 -3.78
CA THR A 60 -4.55 2.27 -4.45
C THR A 60 -4.39 3.36 -3.41
N PHE A 61 -3.15 3.74 -3.12
CA PHE A 61 -2.83 4.85 -2.24
C PHE A 61 -2.77 6.14 -3.06
N VAL A 62 -3.59 7.11 -2.69
CA VAL A 62 -3.57 8.45 -3.30
C VAL A 62 -3.03 9.41 -2.25
N VAL A 63 -1.79 9.86 -2.45
CA VAL A 63 -1.07 10.73 -1.52
C VAL A 63 -1.09 12.15 -2.05
N ASN A 64 -1.94 12.97 -1.43
CA ASN A 64 -2.14 14.37 -1.78
C ASN A 64 -1.50 15.30 -0.75
N ARG A 65 -1.36 16.57 -1.15
CA ARG A 65 -0.84 17.66 -0.31
C ARG A 65 -1.90 18.22 0.61
#